data_AF-A0A8J8Q6K6-F1
#
_entry.id   AF-A0A8J8Q6K6-F1
#
_cell.length_a   1.000
_cell.length_b   1.000
_cell.length_c   1.000
_cell.angle_alpha   90.00
_cell.angle_beta   90.00
_cell.angle_gamma   90.00
#
_symmetry.space_group_name_H-M   'P 1'
#
loop_
_entity.id
_entity.type
_entity.pdbx_description
1 polymer ?
#
loop_
_entity_poly.entity_id
_entity_poly.type
_entity_poly.pdbx_seq_one_letter_code
_entity_poly.pdbx_strand_id
1 'polypeptide(L)'
;MTDYEMHEPEFSGTTTEEWDDPQLEDFETDDLSEVDDHFVLSSSGFPPENFTDLKLPVVEPSGELNKNALQTAKSGGHGIGAVEDLDDDLREEVEDLIDELANEHFEEADFGD
;
A
#
# COMPACT_ATOMS: atom_id res chain seq x y z
N MET A 1 -18.76 -2.70 -8.92
CA MET A 1 -18.25 -3.25 -7.67
C MET A 1 -17.27 -4.34 -8.03
N THR A 2 -16.02 -3.90 -8.10
CA THR A 2 -14.87 -4.78 -8.03
C THR A 2 -14.76 -5.20 -6.57
N ASP A 3 -14.64 -6.50 -6.29
CA ASP A 3 -14.38 -6.98 -4.94
C ASP A 3 -12.90 -6.70 -4.64
N TYR A 4 -12.63 -5.58 -3.99
CA TYR A 4 -11.30 -5.30 -3.47
C TYR A 4 -11.10 -6.05 -2.16
N GLU A 5 -9.90 -6.57 -1.97
CA GLU A 5 -9.45 -7.19 -0.73
C GLU A 5 -8.35 -6.31 -0.12
N MET A 6 -8.40 -6.12 1.20
CA MET A 6 -7.35 -5.44 1.96
C MET A 6 -6.41 -6.47 2.57
N HIS A 7 -5.13 -6.15 2.59
CA HIS A 7 -4.06 -6.93 3.21
C HIS A 7 -3.15 -6.01 4.03
N GLU A 8 -2.59 -6.57 5.10
CA GLU A 8 -1.60 -5.90 5.92
C GLU A 8 -0.21 -6.18 5.33
N PRO A 9 0.52 -5.16 4.87
CA PRO A 9 1.78 -5.36 4.17
C PRO A 9 2.89 -5.84 5.12
N GLU A 10 3.80 -6.67 4.60
CA GLU A 10 4.98 -7.14 5.33
C GLU A 10 6.21 -6.29 5.00
N PHE A 11 6.94 -5.85 6.04
CA PHE A 11 8.16 -5.05 5.87
C PHE A 11 9.20 -5.39 6.94
N SER A 12 10.47 -5.20 6.60
CA SER A 12 11.62 -5.51 7.46
C SER A 12 12.29 -4.26 8.06
N GLY A 13 11.88 -3.07 7.63
CA GLY A 13 12.46 -1.80 8.04
C GLY A 13 11.56 -0.62 7.67
N THR A 14 12.03 0.59 7.96
CA THR A 14 11.29 1.82 7.67
C THR A 14 12.22 2.83 6.99
N THR A 15 11.68 3.58 6.03
CA THR A 15 12.40 4.63 5.30
C THR A 15 11.57 5.90 5.15
N THR A 16 12.27 7.00 4.92
CA THR A 16 11.70 8.34 4.67
C THR A 16 12.23 8.93 3.37
N GLU A 17 12.88 8.10 2.56
CA GLU A 17 13.42 8.48 1.25
C GLU A 17 12.31 8.84 0.26
N GLU A 18 12.69 9.52 -0.82
CA GLU A 18 11.76 9.82 -1.91
C GLU A 18 11.10 8.54 -2.40
N TRP A 19 9.77 8.60 -2.54
CA TRP A 19 8.96 7.48 -2.98
C TRP A 19 8.58 7.67 -4.45
N ASP A 20 8.68 6.59 -5.22
CA ASP A 20 8.18 6.50 -6.59
C ASP A 20 7.28 5.25 -6.70
N ASP A 21 6.32 5.26 -7.63
CA ASP A 21 5.36 4.15 -7.76
C ASP A 21 6.08 2.90 -8.31
N PRO A 22 6.23 1.83 -7.51
CA PRO A 22 7.02 0.68 -7.91
C PRO A 22 6.35 -0.06 -9.07
N GLN A 23 7.14 -0.50 -10.03
CA GLN A 23 6.70 -1.39 -11.12
C GLN A 23 7.20 -2.80 -10.85
N LEU A 24 6.58 -3.81 -11.48
CA LEU A 24 7.02 -5.21 -11.35
C LEU A 24 8.52 -5.40 -11.66
N GLU A 25 9.06 -4.60 -12.59
CA GLU A 25 10.48 -4.63 -12.97
C GLU A 25 11.44 -4.13 -11.87
N ASP A 26 10.93 -3.44 -10.85
CA ASP A 26 11.72 -2.96 -9.71
C ASP A 26 11.91 -4.03 -8.63
N PHE A 27 11.11 -5.12 -8.66
CA PHE A 27 11.23 -6.23 -7.73
C PHE A 27 12.25 -7.27 -8.22
N GLU A 28 12.96 -7.90 -7.28
CA GLU A 28 13.91 -8.98 -7.59
C GLU A 28 13.23 -10.34 -7.85
N THR A 29 11.90 -10.39 -7.79
CA THR A 29 11.06 -11.58 -7.94
C THR A 29 9.91 -11.34 -8.91
N ASP A 30 9.55 -12.38 -9.66
CA ASP A 30 8.33 -12.43 -10.48
C ASP A 30 7.16 -13.09 -9.72
N ASP A 31 7.37 -13.53 -8.48
CA ASP A 31 6.33 -14.16 -7.67
C ASP A 31 5.41 -13.09 -7.07
N LEU A 32 4.19 -13.02 -7.60
CA LEU A 32 3.22 -12.01 -7.16
C LEU A 32 2.79 -12.18 -5.70
N SER A 33 3.00 -13.36 -5.11
CA SER A 33 2.72 -13.64 -3.69
C SER A 33 3.84 -13.17 -2.76
N GLU A 34 4.98 -12.72 -3.31
CA GLU A 34 6.01 -11.98 -2.56
C GLU A 34 5.89 -10.48 -2.82
N VAL A 35 5.37 -10.09 -4.01
CA VAL A 35 5.18 -8.69 -4.38
C VAL A 35 3.96 -8.09 -3.68
N ASP A 36 2.91 -8.88 -3.45
CA ASP A 36 1.67 -8.41 -2.83
C ASP A 36 1.85 -7.98 -1.37
N ASP A 37 2.82 -8.55 -0.66
CA ASP A 37 3.27 -8.11 0.68
C ASP A 37 3.63 -6.61 0.73
N HIS A 38 3.93 -5.98 -0.41
CA HIS A 38 4.29 -4.56 -0.47
C HIS A 38 3.09 -3.61 -0.63
N PHE A 39 1.90 -4.15 -0.85
CA PHE A 39 0.68 -3.43 -1.21
C PHE A 39 -0.44 -3.67 -0.21
N VAL A 40 -1.30 -2.68 -0.03
CA VAL A 40 -2.40 -2.76 0.95
C VAL A 40 -3.70 -3.29 0.34
N LEU A 41 -3.89 -3.16 -0.98
CA LEU A 41 -5.18 -3.41 -1.61
C LEU A 41 -5.01 -4.16 -2.95
N SER A 42 -5.91 -5.09 -3.24
CA SER A 42 -5.92 -5.85 -4.49
C SER A 42 -7.34 -5.97 -5.05
N SER A 43 -7.52 -5.79 -6.37
CA SER A 43 -8.81 -6.04 -7.05
C SER A 43 -9.07 -7.50 -7.41
N SER A 44 -8.12 -8.39 -7.15
CA SER A 44 -8.21 -9.83 -7.46
C SER A 44 -7.95 -10.75 -6.27
N GLY A 45 -7.66 -10.17 -5.09
CA GLY A 45 -7.29 -10.87 -3.87
C GLY A 45 -5.78 -11.05 -3.67
N PHE A 46 -5.41 -11.76 -2.60
CA PHE A 46 -4.03 -12.11 -2.24
C PHE A 46 -3.84 -13.64 -2.24
N PRO A 47 -3.02 -14.21 -3.14
CA PRO A 47 -2.19 -13.53 -4.14
C PRO A 47 -3.00 -12.98 -5.33
N PRO A 48 -2.52 -11.92 -6.00
CA PRO A 48 -3.24 -11.28 -7.09
C PRO A 48 -3.13 -12.07 -8.41
N GLU A 49 -4.09 -11.85 -9.31
CA GLU A 49 -4.04 -12.42 -10.67
C GLU A 49 -3.01 -11.70 -11.55
N ASN A 50 -2.86 -10.38 -11.39
CA ASN A 50 -1.88 -9.56 -12.11
C ASN A 50 -1.30 -8.48 -11.20
N PHE A 51 -0.07 -8.04 -11.48
CA PHE A 51 0.54 -6.89 -10.78
C PHE A 51 -0.34 -5.63 -10.83
N THR A 52 -1.05 -5.41 -11.94
CA THR A 52 -1.94 -4.25 -12.11
C THR A 52 -3.17 -4.29 -11.20
N ASP A 53 -3.49 -5.43 -10.61
CA ASP A 53 -4.58 -5.58 -9.65
C ASP A 53 -4.20 -5.05 -8.25
N LEU A 54 -2.90 -5.02 -7.95
CA LEU A 54 -2.36 -4.42 -6.73
C LEU A 54 -2.49 -2.89 -6.77
N LYS A 55 -2.78 -2.31 -5.60
CA LYS A 55 -3.05 -0.89 -5.38
C LYS A 55 -2.43 -0.48 -4.05
N LEU A 56 -2.07 0.80 -3.96
CA LEU A 56 -1.52 1.40 -2.73
C LEU A 56 -0.23 0.70 -2.27
N PRO A 57 0.86 0.78 -3.05
CA PRO A 57 2.16 0.33 -2.59
C PRO A 57 2.63 1.24 -1.45
N VAL A 58 2.94 0.64 -0.31
CA VAL A 58 3.43 1.35 0.89
C VAL A 58 4.81 0.88 1.33
N VAL A 59 5.24 -0.29 0.86
CA VAL A 59 6.58 -0.84 1.08
C VAL A 59 7.37 -0.75 -0.21
N GLU A 60 8.61 -0.29 -0.12
CA GLU A 60 9.55 -0.26 -1.24
C GLU A 60 9.87 -1.70 -1.72
N PRO A 61 10.30 -1.91 -2.97
CA PRO A 61 10.83 -3.19 -3.42
C PRO A 61 12.02 -3.71 -2.59
N SER A 62 12.70 -2.83 -1.83
CA SER A 62 13.74 -3.21 -0.85
C SER A 62 13.19 -3.85 0.43
N GLY A 63 11.87 -3.84 0.65
CA GLY A 63 11.20 -4.37 1.84
C GLY A 63 11.09 -3.37 3.01
N GLU A 64 11.28 -2.07 2.74
CA GLU A 64 11.19 -1.01 3.74
C GLU A 64 9.87 -0.24 3.60
N LEU A 65 9.12 -0.12 4.69
CA LEU A 65 7.92 0.71 4.75
C LEU A 65 8.30 2.17 4.52
N ASN A 66 7.70 2.85 3.54
CA ASN A 66 8.05 4.21 3.19
C ASN A 66 6.97 5.20 3.65
N LYS A 67 7.37 6.19 4.46
CA LYS A 67 6.47 7.24 4.95
C LYS A 67 5.80 8.04 3.81
N ASN A 68 6.54 8.36 2.76
CA ASN A 68 6.00 9.11 1.61
C ASN A 68 5.03 8.26 0.79
N ALA A 69 5.24 6.94 0.77
CA ALA A 69 4.31 5.98 0.17
C ALA A 69 2.98 5.97 0.93
N LEU A 70 3.02 5.83 2.25
CA LEU A 70 1.83 5.90 3.12
C LEU A 70 1.06 7.22 2.91
N GLN A 71 1.78 8.34 2.83
CA GLN A 71 1.14 9.65 2.63
C GLN A 71 0.46 9.73 1.25
N THR A 72 1.10 9.16 0.23
CA THR A 72 0.55 9.09 -1.13
C THR A 72 -0.64 8.13 -1.21
N ALA A 73 -0.56 6.98 -0.53
CA ALA A 73 -1.64 6.01 -0.42
C ALA A 73 -2.86 6.62 0.28
N LYS A 74 -2.68 7.48 1.29
CA LYS A 74 -3.79 8.17 1.97
C LYS A 74 -4.41 9.29 1.13
N SER A 75 -3.60 10.18 0.58
CA SER A 75 -4.11 11.47 0.05
C SER A 75 -3.48 11.93 -1.27
N GLY A 76 -2.62 11.11 -1.87
CA GLY A 76 -2.00 11.41 -3.16
C GLY A 76 -2.90 11.12 -4.36
N GLY A 77 -2.44 11.51 -5.56
CA GLY A 77 -3.20 11.34 -6.81
C GLY A 77 -3.47 9.88 -7.21
N HIS A 78 -2.77 8.93 -6.59
CA HIS A 78 -2.92 7.49 -6.77
C HIS A 78 -3.34 6.78 -5.46
N GLY A 79 -3.76 7.55 -4.46
CA GLY A 79 -4.16 7.02 -3.16
C GLY A 79 -5.57 6.41 -3.15
N ILE A 80 -6.03 6.06 -1.95
CA ILE A 80 -7.32 5.41 -1.68
C ILE A 80 -8.51 6.20 -2.24
N GLY A 81 -8.44 7.53 -2.23
CA GLY A 81 -9.46 8.40 -2.83
C GLY A 81 -9.52 8.36 -4.36
N ALA A 82 -8.49 7.84 -5.03
CA ALA A 82 -8.45 7.63 -6.48
C ALA A 82 -8.90 6.22 -6.90
N VAL A 83 -9.07 5.30 -5.95
CA VAL A 83 -9.57 3.94 -6.22
C VAL A 83 -11.08 4.00 -6.47
N GLU A 84 -11.45 3.84 -7.75
CA GLU A 84 -12.85 3.80 -8.17
C GLU A 84 -13.51 2.48 -7.73
N ASP A 85 -14.82 2.53 -7.50
CA ASP A 85 -15.65 1.38 -7.09
C ASP A 85 -15.27 0.73 -5.74
N LEU A 86 -14.52 1.43 -4.88
CA LEU A 86 -14.22 1.00 -3.51
C LEU A 86 -15.37 1.36 -2.54
N ASP A 87 -15.83 0.38 -1.77
CA ASP A 87 -16.83 0.57 -0.71
C ASP A 87 -16.32 1.53 0.37
N ASP A 88 -17.22 2.36 0.91
CA ASP A 88 -16.87 3.38 1.89
C ASP A 88 -16.35 2.76 3.21
N ASP A 89 -16.90 1.61 3.62
CA ASP A 89 -16.41 0.87 4.79
C ASP A 89 -14.96 0.37 4.58
N LEU A 90 -14.66 -0.23 3.43
CA LEU A 90 -13.31 -0.71 3.11
C LEU A 90 -12.32 0.45 2.95
N ARG A 91 -12.77 1.59 2.43
CA ARG A 91 -11.96 2.82 2.38
C ARG A 91 -11.54 3.25 3.77
N GLU A 92 -12.48 3.29 4.72
CA GLU A 92 -12.19 3.64 6.12
C GLU A 92 -11.19 2.65 6.74
N GLU A 93 -11.38 1.34 6.53
CA GLU A 93 -10.45 0.31 7.03
C GLU A 93 -9.03 0.48 6.48
N VAL A 94 -8.89 0.80 5.19
CA VAL A 94 -7.57 1.05 4.58
C VAL A 94 -6.94 2.35 5.07
N GLU A 95 -7.73 3.41 5.24
CA GLU A 95 -7.25 4.67 5.81
C GLU A 95 -6.75 4.47 7.25
N ASP A 96 -7.49 3.72 8.07
CA ASP A 96 -7.12 3.38 9.44
C ASP A 96 -5.82 2.55 9.49
N LEU A 97 -5.66 1.55 8.60
CA LEU A 97 -4.43 0.76 8.52
C LEU A 97 -3.22 1.63 8.11
N ILE A 98 -3.38 2.52 7.13
CA ILE A 98 -2.31 3.44 6.73
C ILE A 98 -1.92 4.36 7.89
N ASP A 99 -2.90 4.87 8.63
CA ASP A 99 -2.67 5.73 9.80
C ASP A 99 -1.99 4.96 10.94
N GLU A 100 -2.39 3.71 11.19
CA GLU A 100 -1.76 2.84 12.18
C GLU A 100 -0.29 2.58 11.83
N LEU A 101 -0.02 2.14 10.59
CA LEU A 101 1.35 1.90 10.11
C LEU A 101 2.21 3.16 10.20
N ALA A 102 1.67 4.31 9.81
CA ALA A 102 2.40 5.57 9.88
C ALA A 102 2.70 5.97 11.33
N ASN A 103 1.71 5.94 12.20
CA ASN A 103 1.83 6.39 13.60
C ASN A 103 2.64 5.42 14.47
N GLU A 104 2.59 4.11 14.19
CA GLU A 104 3.39 3.10 14.91
C GLU A 104 4.87 3.18 14.53
N HIS A 105 5.17 3.38 13.25
CA HIS A 105 6.55 3.28 12.73
C HIS A 105 7.27 4.61 12.55
N PHE A 106 6.55 5.74 12.53
CA PHE A 106 7.15 7.07 12.35
C PHE A 106 6.66 8.04 13.43
N GLU A 107 7.53 8.38 14.38
CA GLU A 107 7.22 9.28 15.52
C GLU A 107 6.77 10.70 15.11
N GLU A 108 7.02 11.11 13.87
CA GLU A 108 6.64 12.41 13.29
C GLU A 108 5.65 12.27 12.11
N ALA A 109 4.89 11.17 12.05
CA ALA A 109 3.78 11.03 11.11
C ALA A 109 2.69 12.08 11.41
N ASP A 110 2.45 13.01 10.48
CA ASP A 110 1.27 13.89 10.51
C ASP A 110 0.12 13.16 9.79
N PHE A 111 -0.22 11.98 10.32
CA PHE A 111 -1.33 11.14 9.86
C PHE A 111 -2.50 11.34 10.85
N GLY A 112 -3.71 10.88 10.52
CA GLY A 112 -4.90 11.20 11.32
C GLY A 112 -4.76 10.77 12.79
N ASP A 113 -5.38 11.52 13.71
CA ASP A 113 -5.38 11.29 15.17
C ASP A 113 -6.74 10.72 15.63
#